data_AF-A0A8B2Z3A5-F1
#
_entry.id   AF-A0A8B2Z3A5-F1
#
_cell.length_a   1.000
_cell.length_b   1.000
_cell.length_c   1.000
_cell.angle_alpha   90.00
_cell.angle_beta   90.00
_cell.angle_gamma   90.00
#
_symmetry.space_group_name_H-M   'P 1'
#
loop_
_entity.id
_entity.type
_entity.pdbx_description
1 polymer ?
#
loop_
_entity_poly.entity_id
_entity_poly.type
_entity_poly.pdbx_seq_one_letter_code
_entity_poly.pdbx_strand_id
1 'polypeptide(L)'
;MLDDKETWYLYFDAEDYEFIRRKFPELHKLFENYVDKRSDVIRLAVTDKSCDYLDTKVMVAYSRTAAHKDSGEPSEDDVKLEKIWDKA
;
A
#
# COMPACT_ATOMS: atom_id res chain seq x y z
N MET A 1 30.07 -1.31 7.63
CA MET A 1 29.35 -2.58 7.43
C MET A 1 28.15 -2.22 6.58
N LEU A 2 28.10 -2.76 5.37
CA LEU A 2 26.96 -2.61 4.49
C LEU A 2 25.88 -3.48 5.14
N ASP A 3 24.92 -2.85 5.82
CA ASP A 3 23.67 -3.53 6.12
C ASP A 3 23.10 -3.92 4.76
N ASP A 4 23.26 -5.19 4.39
CA ASP A 4 22.46 -5.83 3.36
C ASP A 4 21.02 -5.65 3.82
N LYS A 5 20.37 -4.57 3.36
CA LYS A 5 18.99 -4.27 3.70
C LYS A 5 18.17 -5.43 3.21
N GLU A 6 17.76 -6.27 4.15
CA GLU A 6 16.98 -7.46 3.89
C GLU A 6 15.75 -7.02 3.09
N THR A 7 15.69 -7.50 1.85
CA THR A 7 14.58 -7.19 0.96
C THR A 7 13.55 -8.27 1.18
N TRP A 8 12.42 -7.89 1.76
CA TRP A 8 11.25 -8.74 1.90
C TRP A 8 10.16 -8.35 0.88
N TYR A 9 9.11 -9.14 0.84
CA TYR A 9 8.04 -8.98 -0.14
C TYR A 9 6.70 -8.83 0.55
N LEU A 10 5.95 -7.79 0.15
CA LEU A 10 4.54 -7.64 0.49
C LEU A 10 3.70 -8.22 -0.64
N TYR A 11 2.76 -9.11 -0.34
CA TYR A 11 2.01 -9.87 -1.33
C TYR A 11 0.57 -9.37 -1.45
N PHE A 12 0.11 -9.18 -2.69
CA PHE A 12 -1.24 -8.69 -2.96
C PHE A 12 -1.99 -9.67 -3.85
N ASP A 13 -3.27 -9.89 -3.51
CA ASP A 13 -4.20 -10.54 -4.42
C ASP A 13 -4.54 -9.60 -5.58
N ALA A 14 -4.87 -10.16 -6.74
CA ALA A 14 -5.20 -9.37 -7.92
C ALA A 14 -6.42 -8.45 -7.70
N GLU A 15 -7.43 -8.92 -6.94
CA GLU A 15 -8.61 -8.12 -6.62
C GLU A 15 -8.29 -6.94 -5.70
N ASP A 16 -7.43 -7.17 -4.70
CA ASP A 16 -6.98 -6.15 -3.76
C ASP A 16 -6.14 -5.08 -4.46
N TYR A 17 -5.24 -5.50 -5.35
CA TYR A 17 -4.41 -4.57 -6.12
C TYR A 17 -5.22 -3.76 -7.15
N GLU A 18 -6.22 -4.38 -7.79
CA GLU A 18 -7.16 -3.69 -8.68
C GLU A 18 -8.05 -2.69 -7.93
N PHE A 19 -8.46 -3.02 -6.70
CA PHE A 19 -9.15 -2.08 -5.82
C PHE A 19 -8.30 -0.84 -5.54
N ILE A 20 -7.02 -1.03 -5.16
CA ILE A 20 -6.08 0.08 -4.94
C ILE A 20 -5.92 0.91 -6.22
N ARG A 21 -5.77 0.27 -7.38
CA ARG A 21 -5.67 0.95 -8.68
C ARG A 21 -6.85 1.88 -8.97
N ARG A 22 -8.07 1.43 -8.66
CA ARG A 22 -9.31 2.17 -8.95
C ARG A 22 -9.61 3.26 -7.93
N LYS A 23 -9.41 2.97 -6.64
CA LYS A 23 -9.84 3.85 -5.54
C LYS A 23 -8.72 4.77 -5.04
N PHE A 24 -7.47 4.32 -5.14
CA PHE A 24 -6.29 5.04 -4.65
C PHE A 24 -5.21 5.11 -5.74
N PRO A 25 -5.48 5.75 -6.90
CA PRO A 25 -4.58 5.71 -8.06
C PRO A 25 -3.19 6.33 -7.79
N GLU A 26 -3.09 7.33 -6.91
CA GLU A 26 -1.81 7.90 -6.49
C GLU A 26 -0.97 6.89 -5.69
N LEU A 27 -1.62 6.12 -4.81
CA LEU A 27 -0.99 5.08 -4.00
C LEU A 27 -0.56 3.90 -4.87
N HIS A 28 -1.43 3.46 -5.80
CA HIS A 28 -1.09 2.45 -6.78
C HIS A 28 0.15 2.87 -7.59
N LYS A 29 0.18 4.10 -8.11
CA LYS A 29 1.34 4.61 -8.85
C LYS A 29 2.61 4.61 -8.01
N LEU A 30 2.50 4.82 -6.70
CA LEU A 30 3.63 4.69 -5.79
C LEU A 30 4.08 3.22 -5.68
N PHE A 31 3.16 2.29 -5.47
CA PHE A 31 3.42 0.86 -5.34
C PHE A 31 4.10 0.28 -6.60
N GLU A 32 3.74 0.75 -7.79
CA GLU A 32 4.37 0.35 -9.05
C GLU A 32 5.89 0.58 -9.10
N ASN A 33 6.43 1.47 -8.27
CA ASN A 33 7.89 1.67 -8.17
C ASN A 33 8.60 0.55 -7.39
N TYR A 34 7.84 -0.24 -6.63
CA TYR A 34 8.31 -1.33 -5.77
C TYR A 34 7.89 -2.71 -6.29
N VAL A 35 6.99 -2.79 -7.28
CA VAL A 35 6.56 -4.06 -7.87
C VAL A 35 7.74 -4.84 -8.42
N ASP A 36 7.87 -6.09 -7.99
CA ASP A 36 8.81 -7.03 -8.58
C ASP A 36 8.28 -7.55 -9.92
N LYS A 37 8.74 -6.92 -11.00
CA LYS A 37 8.36 -7.25 -12.38
C LYS A 37 8.83 -8.64 -12.85
N ARG A 38 9.64 -9.34 -12.05
CA ARG A 38 10.11 -10.70 -12.35
C ARG A 38 9.19 -11.77 -11.75
N SER A 39 8.22 -11.36 -10.95
CA SER A 39 7.26 -12.23 -10.28
C SER A 39 6.02 -12.46 -11.14
N ASP A 40 5.46 -13.66 -11.07
CA ASP A 40 4.16 -14.03 -11.62
C ASP A 40 2.99 -13.63 -10.70
N VAL A 41 3.28 -13.41 -9.41
CA VAL A 41 2.36 -12.83 -8.42
C VAL A 41 2.63 -11.35 -8.21
N ILE A 42 1.62 -10.60 -7.76
CA ILE A 42 1.77 -9.18 -7.42
C ILE A 42 2.45 -9.08 -6.06
N ARG A 43 3.72 -8.66 -6.06
CA ARG A 43 4.49 -8.43 -4.85
C ARG A 43 5.33 -7.18 -4.92
N LEU A 44 5.47 -6.48 -3.80
CA LEU A 44 6.34 -5.31 -3.67
C LEU A 44 7.65 -5.75 -3.02
N ALA A 45 8.78 -5.54 -3.69
CA ALA A 45 10.10 -5.74 -3.12
C ALA A 45 10.48 -4.51 -2.29
N VAL A 46 10.55 -4.67 -0.98
CA VAL A 46 10.76 -3.56 -0.04
C VAL A 46 11.84 -3.89 0.98
N THR A 47 12.53 -2.85 1.42
CA THR A 47 13.38 -2.81 2.62
C THR A 47 12.60 -2.22 3.79
N ASP A 48 13.09 -2.35 5.03
CA ASP A 48 12.50 -1.70 6.22
C ASP A 48 12.18 -0.22 5.97
N LYS A 49 13.15 0.55 5.46
CA LYS A 49 12.98 1.98 5.19
C LYS A 49 11.88 2.29 4.18
N SER A 50 11.74 1.46 3.14
CA SER A 50 10.66 1.63 2.18
C SER A 50 9.32 1.15 2.75
N CYS A 51 9.32 0.15 3.63
CA CYS A 51 8.12 -0.29 4.32
C CYS A 51 7.55 0.84 5.18
N ASP A 52 8.37 1.47 6.03
CA ASP A 52 7.98 2.63 6.85
C ASP A 52 7.43 3.79 6.00
N TYR A 53 8.06 4.02 4.85
CA TYR A 53 7.63 5.06 3.92
C TYR A 53 6.28 4.73 3.28
N LEU A 54 6.09 3.50 2.82
CA LEU A 54 4.83 3.05 2.24
C LEU A 54 3.71 3.05 3.28
N ASP A 55 3.98 2.60 4.50
CA ASP A 55 3.05 2.62 5.62
C ASP A 55 2.54 4.04 5.89
N THR A 56 3.45 5.01 5.98
CA THR A 56 3.09 6.43 6.10
C THR A 56 2.20 6.90 4.94
N LYS A 57 2.45 6.43 3.71
CA LYS A 57 1.68 6.83 2.52
C LYS A 57 0.29 6.20 2.49
N VAL A 58 0.17 4.94 2.92
CA VAL A 58 -1.12 4.28 3.13
C VAL A 58 -1.90 5.01 4.21
N MET A 59 -1.25 5.38 5.31
CA MET A 59 -1.91 6.13 6.36
C MET A 59 -2.40 7.52 5.89
N VAL A 60 -1.59 8.23 5.10
CA VAL A 60 -2.04 9.51 4.52
C VAL A 60 -3.22 9.32 3.56
N ALA A 61 -3.25 8.21 2.82
CA ALA A 61 -4.38 7.87 1.96
C ALA A 61 -5.67 7.65 2.78
N TYR A 62 -5.60 6.95 3.93
CA TYR A 62 -6.70 6.82 4.90
C TYR A 62 -7.17 8.18 5.42
N SER A 63 -6.22 9.04 5.82
CA SER A 63 -6.54 10.28 6.54
C SER A 63 -7.20 11.31 5.63
N ARG A 64 -6.81 11.35 4.36
CA ARG A 64 -7.34 12.31 3.39
C ARG A 64 -8.83 12.10 3.12
N THR A 65 -9.26 10.87 2.98
CA THR A 65 -10.67 10.49 2.74
C THR A 65 -11.52 10.69 4.00
N ALA A 66 -11.03 10.34 5.19
CA ALA A 66 -11.70 10.61 6.46
C ALA A 66 -11.91 12.11 6.73
N ALA A 67 -10.91 12.95 6.41
CA ALA A 67 -10.98 14.40 6.60
C ALA A 67 -11.97 15.12 5.67
N HIS A 68 -12.44 14.48 4.59
CA HIS A 68 -13.43 15.05 3.67
C HIS A 68 -14.88 14.71 4.05
N LYS A 69 -15.11 13.90 5.09
CA LYS A 69 -16.44 13.63 5.63
C LYS A 69 -16.67 14.47 6.89
N ASP A 70 -17.82 15.13 6.95
CA ASP A 70 -18.26 15.87 8.15
C ASP A 70 -18.33 15.00 9.42
N SER A 71 -18.40 13.67 9.27
CA SER A 71 -18.40 12.72 10.40
C SER A 71 -17.02 12.43 10.99
N GLY A 72 -15.92 12.75 10.28
CA GLY A 72 -14.56 12.38 10.67
C GLY A 72 -14.28 10.87 10.67
N GLU A 73 -15.23 10.05 10.18
CA GLU A 73 -15.11 8.60 10.13
C GLU A 73 -14.45 8.14 8.82
N PRO A 74 -13.60 7.09 8.85
CA PRO A 74 -13.06 6.49 7.64
C PRO A 74 -14.19 5.94 6.75
N SER A 75 -14.02 6.06 5.44
CA SER A 75 -14.93 5.44 4.48
C SER A 75 -14.75 3.92 4.42
N GLU A 76 -15.74 3.21 3.86
CA GLU A 76 -15.61 1.76 3.61
C GLU A 76 -14.40 1.43 2.73
N ASP A 77 -14.09 2.30 1.78
CA ASP A 77 -12.90 2.15 0.92
C ASP A 77 -11.61 2.27 1.74
N ASP A 78 -11.58 3.12 2.78
CA ASP A 78 -10.41 3.30 3.66
C ASP A 78 -10.21 2.09 4.58
N VAL A 79 -11.30 1.62 5.18
CA VAL A 79 -11.29 0.40 6.01
C VAL A 79 -10.86 -0.80 5.17
N LYS A 80 -11.28 -0.86 3.90
CA LYS A 80 -10.84 -1.91 3.00
C LYS A 80 -9.36 -1.79 2.65
N LEU A 81 -8.86 -0.57 2.39
CA LEU A 81 -7.44 -0.34 2.10
C LEU A 81 -6.55 -0.76 3.28
N GLU A 82 -6.91 -0.38 4.51
CA GLU A 82 -6.19 -0.76 5.74
C GLU A 82 -6.11 -2.29 5.87
N LYS A 83 -7.23 -2.99 5.69
CA LYS A 83 -7.26 -4.47 5.74
C LYS A 83 -6.40 -5.13 4.66
N ILE A 84 -6.35 -4.54 3.46
CA ILE A 84 -5.48 -5.03 2.39
C ILE A 84 -4.01 -4.87 2.79
N TRP A 85 -3.66 -3.71 3.36
CA TRP A 85 -2.30 -3.41 3.77
C TRP A 85 -1.83 -4.28 4.94
N ASP A 86 -2.64 -4.44 5.99
CA ASP A 86 -2.33 -5.29 7.15
C ASP A 86 -2.14 -6.77 6.81
N LYS A 87 -2.76 -7.21 5.70
CA LYS A 87 -2.67 -8.60 5.20
C LYS A 87 -1.42 -8.84 4.35
N ALA A 88 -0.90 -7.81 3.69
CA ALA A 88 0.13 -7.92 2.64
C ALA A 88 1.51 -8.27 3.19
#